data_AF-A0A7K2YQS5-F1
#
_entry.id   AF-A0A7K2YQS5-F1
#
_cell.length_a   1.000
_cell.length_b   1.000
_cell.length_c   1.000
_cell.angle_alpha   90.00
_cell.angle_beta   90.00
_cell.angle_gamma   90.00
#
_symmetry.space_group_name_H-M   'P 1'
#
loop_
_entity.id
_entity.type
_entity.pdbx_description
1 polymer ?
#
loop_
_entity_poly.entity_id
_entity_poly.type
_entity_poly.pdbx_seq_one_letter_code
_entity_poly.pdbx_strand_id
1 'polypeptide(L)'
;MDLHVYFGAVHAVRDGVPLYTYVAENGDPFTYPPFALLMFWPLGGLSEPAARVLWTLATLVAVVGIAAAMTARNGMVGRRRLVAVTLAGAGALIWSTPLQSNLRLGQVSVFLVLSALVDALGLTPRPLRGVLTGVAAAIKLTPLLFVPYLWITGRRRDAIRAGAAFAVCTGGTAVLWPAASVTFWTEAVFATSRIGNLAATGNQSLNGALIRSGIVPPERAVAWLILSALVCVIALVGARECHRGGGVAQGAVVVGCATVVASPVSWTHHQVWLVLAGLLLVGGPRKMRIAWGAALLVLMTFSVGGLLPNTFARDNVRLLAALAVCTWGLAPLRHRALATVPVIPGVRVLLRPRTALVYTGVLAVAAVGVLMAVHERPVEVRVQMATDQDQSFWGEDPNGCMGYSPLDGNPSSSGAWRCVSSVDADSRGRQLNFSSGMGGPQTQGWVVIQGQVGPHVARLVFVPVEGGRAVTVPLLPLSKPVGTPLYLPDTYRRNMHAPPDPSDPPVSTAPIPVVDGRLPSARSFSIAASSTDHSLLLAFGPDGQLVSDGGMKLRNG
;
A
#
# COMPACT_ATOMS: atom_id res chain seq x y z
N MET A 1 -1.33 8.03 15.53
CA MET A 1 -0.06 7.27 15.69
C MET A 1 -0.44 5.82 15.88
N ASP A 2 0.22 4.83 15.27
CA ASP A 2 -0.18 3.41 15.38
C ASP A 2 -0.29 2.89 16.82
N LEU A 3 0.50 3.41 17.76
CA LEU A 3 0.32 3.07 19.19
C LEU A 3 -1.08 3.41 19.71
N HIS A 4 -1.70 4.48 19.22
CA HIS A 4 -3.08 4.84 19.53
C HIS A 4 -4.07 3.80 18.97
N VAL A 5 -3.78 3.21 17.80
CA VAL A 5 -4.57 2.09 17.26
C VAL A 5 -4.50 0.88 18.17
N TYR A 6 -3.30 0.53 18.68
CA TYR A 6 -3.14 -0.59 19.62
C TYR A 6 -3.85 -0.34 20.95
N PHE A 7 -3.70 0.87 21.49
CA PHE A 7 -4.31 1.31 22.73
C PHE A 7 -5.85 1.29 22.63
N GLY A 8 -6.40 1.90 21.60
CA GLY A 8 -7.84 1.95 21.39
C GLY A 8 -8.44 0.59 21.03
N ALA A 9 -7.73 -0.28 20.30
CA ALA A 9 -8.20 -1.65 20.04
C ALA A 9 -8.33 -2.48 21.33
N VAL A 10 -7.40 -2.31 22.29
CA VAL A 10 -7.47 -2.96 23.59
C VAL A 10 -8.68 -2.48 24.39
N HIS A 11 -8.93 -1.17 24.41
CA HIS A 11 -10.12 -0.62 25.10
C HIS A 11 -11.42 -1.05 24.43
N ALA A 12 -11.50 -0.94 23.10
CA ALA A 12 -12.68 -1.35 22.34
C ALA A 12 -13.04 -2.82 22.61
N VAL A 13 -12.06 -3.73 22.60
CA VAL A 13 -12.32 -5.15 22.90
C VAL A 13 -12.72 -5.38 24.36
N ARG A 14 -12.16 -4.62 25.31
CA ARG A 14 -12.60 -4.68 26.72
C ARG A 14 -14.04 -4.23 26.91
N ASP A 15 -14.48 -3.28 26.09
CA ASP A 15 -15.85 -2.75 26.07
C ASP A 15 -16.80 -3.61 25.24
N GLY A 16 -16.35 -4.78 24.76
CA GLY A 16 -17.17 -5.75 24.02
C GLY A 16 -17.24 -5.52 22.51
N VAL A 17 -16.49 -4.58 21.95
CA VAL A 17 -16.43 -4.34 20.50
C VAL A 17 -15.61 -5.46 19.83
N PRO A 18 -16.11 -6.10 18.76
CA PRO A 18 -15.32 -7.07 18.01
C PRO A 18 -14.01 -6.48 17.46
N LEU A 19 -12.90 -7.20 17.62
CA LEU A 19 -11.55 -6.69 17.31
C LEU A 19 -11.42 -6.10 15.90
N TYR A 20 -11.94 -6.78 14.88
CA TYR A 20 -11.78 -6.37 13.48
C TYR A 20 -12.87 -5.41 12.98
N THR A 21 -13.80 -4.99 13.84
CA THR A 21 -14.72 -3.88 13.55
C THR A 21 -14.23 -2.55 14.13
N TYR A 22 -13.21 -2.58 14.99
CA TYR A 22 -12.60 -1.38 15.54
C TYR A 22 -11.84 -0.60 14.47
N VAL A 23 -12.07 0.71 14.46
CA VAL A 23 -11.36 1.70 13.66
C VAL A 23 -10.99 2.85 14.58
N ALA A 24 -9.73 3.25 14.57
CA ALA A 24 -9.27 4.39 15.37
C ALA A 24 -9.81 5.73 14.84
N GLU A 25 -9.71 6.79 15.63
CA GLU A 25 -10.18 8.13 15.24
C GLU A 25 -9.57 8.65 13.93
N ASN A 26 -8.34 8.22 13.61
CA ASN A 26 -7.67 8.56 12.36
C ASN A 26 -8.04 7.67 11.18
N GLY A 27 -9.03 6.80 11.32
CA GLY A 27 -9.52 5.89 10.28
C GLY A 27 -8.73 4.58 10.12
N ASP A 28 -7.66 4.38 10.90
CA ASP A 28 -6.82 3.19 10.78
C ASP A 28 -7.44 1.98 11.51
N PRO A 29 -7.58 0.81 10.85
CA PRO A 29 -8.08 -0.40 11.49
C PRO A 29 -6.99 -1.19 12.20
N PHE A 30 -7.39 -2.12 13.06
CA PHE A 30 -6.48 -3.14 13.60
C PHE A 30 -6.17 -4.21 12.53
N THR A 31 -4.88 -4.42 12.23
CA THR A 31 -4.43 -5.25 11.09
C THR A 31 -3.57 -6.46 11.47
N TYR A 32 -3.39 -6.71 12.76
CA TYR A 32 -2.52 -7.77 13.27
C TYR A 32 -3.32 -9.04 13.63
N PRO A 33 -2.67 -10.22 13.72
CA PRO A 33 -3.29 -11.41 14.29
C PRO A 33 -3.79 -11.16 15.72
N PRO A 34 -4.78 -11.93 16.22
CA PRO A 34 -5.33 -11.72 17.56
C PRO A 34 -4.30 -11.84 18.69
N PHE A 35 -3.23 -12.62 18.49
CA PHE A 35 -2.14 -12.71 19.46
C PHE A 35 -1.43 -11.37 19.69
N ALA A 36 -1.39 -10.48 18.70
CA ALA A 36 -0.86 -9.13 18.90
C ALA A 36 -1.71 -8.33 19.91
N LEU A 37 -3.03 -8.47 19.87
CA LEU A 37 -3.92 -7.84 20.86
C LEU A 37 -3.58 -8.31 22.28
N LEU A 38 -3.33 -9.61 22.47
CA LEU A 38 -2.91 -10.15 23.77
C LEU A 38 -1.61 -9.51 24.27
N MET A 39 -0.65 -9.26 23.37
CA MET A 39 0.60 -8.59 23.72
C MET A 39 0.42 -7.11 24.04
N PHE A 40 -0.57 -6.47 23.42
CA PHE A 40 -0.92 -5.07 23.69
C PHE A 40 -1.87 -4.93 24.88
N TRP A 41 -2.48 -6.02 25.36
CA TRP A 41 -3.46 -6.02 26.46
C TRP A 41 -3.03 -5.25 27.71
N PRO A 42 -1.76 -5.28 28.17
CA PRO A 42 -1.31 -4.50 29.31
C PRO A 42 -1.45 -2.98 29.13
N LEU A 43 -1.47 -2.48 27.88
CA LEU A 43 -1.61 -1.05 27.59
C LEU A 43 -2.94 -0.48 28.11
N GLY A 44 -4.01 -1.28 28.15
CA GLY A 44 -5.31 -0.82 28.65
C GLY A 44 -5.34 -0.57 30.16
N GLY A 45 -4.27 -0.89 30.90
CA GLY A 45 -4.11 -0.51 32.31
C GLY A 45 -3.40 0.84 32.51
N LEU A 46 -2.98 1.49 31.43
CA LEU A 46 -2.20 2.72 31.45
C LEU A 46 -3.02 3.90 30.90
N SER A 47 -2.64 5.12 31.27
CA SER A 47 -3.05 6.29 30.51
C SER A 47 -2.27 6.36 29.19
N GLU A 48 -2.87 6.92 28.13
CA GLU A 48 -2.21 7.01 26.83
C GLU A 48 -0.85 7.76 26.88
N PRO A 49 -0.68 8.87 27.64
CA PRO A 49 0.63 9.50 27.80
C PRO A 49 1.67 8.58 28.43
N ALA A 50 1.28 7.81 29.46
CA ALA A 50 2.18 6.84 30.09
C ALA A 50 2.57 5.72 29.12
N ALA A 51 1.61 5.19 28.35
CA ALA A 51 1.86 4.21 27.30
C ALA A 51 2.85 4.74 26.25
N ARG A 52 2.71 6.00 25.79
CA ARG A 52 3.63 6.65 24.84
C ARG A 52 5.05 6.75 25.38
N VAL A 53 5.22 7.17 26.64
CA VAL A 53 6.55 7.28 27.28
C VAL A 53 7.20 5.90 27.41
N LEU A 54 6.47 4.92 27.97
CA LEU A 54 6.98 3.57 28.15
C LEU A 54 7.32 2.90 26.82
N TRP A 55 6.49 3.06 25.80
CA TRP A 55 6.74 2.52 24.46
C TRP A 55 7.98 3.15 23.80
N THR A 56 8.17 4.45 23.99
CA THR A 56 9.35 5.16 23.49
C THR A 56 10.62 4.64 24.16
N LEU A 57 10.62 4.50 25.49
CA LEU A 57 11.73 3.92 26.24
C LEU A 57 12.01 2.48 25.81
N ALA A 58 10.98 1.65 25.67
CA ALA A 58 11.10 0.28 25.19
C ALA A 58 11.70 0.23 23.77
N THR A 59 11.27 1.13 22.88
CA THR A 59 11.82 1.27 21.53
C THR A 59 13.30 1.60 21.57
N LEU A 60 13.73 2.57 22.39
CA LEU A 60 15.15 2.94 22.54
C LEU A 60 15.98 1.77 23.07
N VAL A 61 15.47 1.03 24.07
CA VAL A 61 16.10 -0.19 24.57
C VAL A 61 16.22 -1.24 23.46
N ALA A 62 15.18 -1.42 22.65
CA ALA A 62 15.21 -2.37 21.54
C ALA A 62 16.25 -1.97 20.47
N VAL A 63 16.41 -0.68 20.18
CA VAL A 63 17.44 -0.18 19.25
C VAL A 63 18.85 -0.48 19.78
N VAL A 64 19.11 -0.20 21.07
CA VAL A 64 20.40 -0.55 21.70
C VAL A 64 20.60 -2.06 21.68
N GLY A 65 19.56 -2.86 21.94
CA GLY A 65 19.59 -4.31 21.87
C GLY A 65 19.95 -4.84 20.48
N ILE A 66 19.37 -4.26 19.42
CA ILE A 66 19.70 -4.60 18.03
C ILE A 66 21.17 -4.29 17.74
N ALA A 67 21.64 -3.09 18.11
CA ALA A 67 23.04 -2.71 17.91
C ALA A 67 24.00 -3.63 18.68
N ALA A 68 23.67 -3.97 19.94
CA ALA A 68 24.46 -4.88 20.76
C ALA A 68 24.48 -6.32 20.20
N ALA A 69 23.34 -6.80 19.68
CA ALA A 69 23.26 -8.11 19.05
C ALA A 69 24.18 -8.20 17.81
N MET A 70 24.24 -7.13 17.02
CA MET A 70 25.14 -7.04 15.86
C MET A 70 26.61 -7.02 16.25
N THR A 71 26.99 -6.34 17.34
CA THR A 71 28.40 -6.28 17.79
C THR A 71 28.87 -7.56 18.48
N ALA A 72 28.00 -8.24 19.24
CA ALA A 72 28.33 -9.46 19.97
C ALA A 72 28.85 -10.61 19.07
N ARG A 73 28.38 -10.69 17.82
CA ARG A 73 28.79 -11.75 16.87
C ARG A 73 29.97 -11.37 15.98
N ASN A 74 30.48 -10.14 16.09
CA ASN A 74 31.64 -9.66 15.33
C ASN A 74 32.98 -9.93 16.04
N GLY A 75 32.99 -10.64 17.17
CA GLY A 75 34.23 -11.05 17.87
C GLY A 75 35.06 -9.87 18.39
N MET A 76 34.41 -8.75 18.70
CA MET A 76 35.10 -7.55 19.15
C MET A 76 35.72 -7.73 20.53
N VAL A 77 37.02 -7.43 20.65
CA VAL A 77 37.76 -7.47 21.92
C VAL A 77 37.85 -6.06 22.53
N GLY A 78 37.59 -5.96 23.83
CA GLY A 78 37.71 -4.73 24.63
C GLY A 78 36.38 -4.02 24.90
N ARG A 79 36.05 -3.85 26.19
CA ARG A 79 34.77 -3.27 26.67
C ARG A 79 34.50 -1.87 26.11
N ARG A 80 35.50 -0.98 26.11
CA ARG A 80 35.33 0.39 25.60
C ARG A 80 34.98 0.43 24.12
N ARG A 81 35.66 -0.39 23.31
CA ARG A 81 35.40 -0.50 21.86
C ARG A 81 34.02 -1.09 21.59
N LEU A 82 33.62 -2.13 22.34
CA LEU A 82 32.28 -2.71 22.26
C LEU A 82 31.19 -1.68 22.53
N VAL A 83 31.31 -0.91 23.61
CA VAL A 83 30.36 0.15 23.97
C VAL A 83 30.34 1.22 22.88
N ALA A 84 31.50 1.71 22.43
CA ALA A 84 31.57 2.76 21.42
C ALA A 84 30.91 2.36 20.09
N VAL A 85 31.19 1.16 19.57
CA VAL A 85 30.57 0.69 18.31
C VAL A 85 29.09 0.40 18.50
N THR A 86 28.67 -0.11 19.66
CA THR A 86 27.25 -0.33 19.96
C THR A 86 26.50 1.00 19.98
N LEU A 87 27.04 2.02 20.64
CA LEU A 87 26.46 3.36 20.67
C LEU A 87 26.45 4.02 19.29
N ALA A 88 27.53 3.87 18.50
CA ALA A 88 27.57 4.37 17.12
C ALA A 88 26.52 3.68 16.22
N GLY A 89 26.39 2.35 16.34
CA GLY A 89 25.37 1.58 15.64
C GLY A 89 23.95 1.96 16.04
N ALA A 90 23.72 2.16 17.35
CA ALA A 90 22.45 2.67 17.87
C ALA A 90 22.15 4.09 17.37
N GLY A 91 23.15 4.97 17.31
CA GLY A 91 23.01 6.32 16.76
C GLY A 91 22.62 6.31 15.28
N ALA A 92 23.32 5.51 14.46
CA ALA A 92 22.99 5.33 13.05
C ALA A 92 21.57 4.76 12.84
N LEU A 93 21.18 3.81 13.70
CA LEU A 93 19.83 3.27 13.74
C LEU A 93 18.81 4.38 14.06
N ILE A 94 18.97 5.12 15.16
CA ILE A 94 18.04 6.20 15.58
C ILE A 94 17.88 7.27 14.50
N TRP A 95 18.96 7.65 13.82
CA TRP A 95 18.92 8.68 12.78
C TRP A 95 18.29 8.22 11.47
N SER A 96 18.24 6.91 11.22
CA SER A 96 17.64 6.37 10.01
C SER A 96 16.13 6.65 9.93
N THR A 97 15.61 6.89 8.72
CA THR A 97 14.18 7.11 8.47
C THR A 97 13.30 5.95 9.01
N PRO A 98 13.68 4.66 8.87
CA PRO A 98 12.90 3.56 9.45
C PRO A 98 12.68 3.69 10.95
N LEU A 99 13.69 4.10 11.71
CA LEU A 99 13.59 4.16 13.17
C LEU A 99 12.99 5.45 13.67
N GLN A 100 13.23 6.57 13.00
CA GLN A 100 12.42 7.78 13.20
C GLN A 100 10.93 7.50 12.96
N SER A 101 10.59 6.69 11.95
CA SER A 101 9.22 6.25 11.72
C SER A 101 8.69 5.34 12.81
N ASN A 102 9.51 4.46 13.40
CA ASN A 102 9.08 3.62 14.53
C ASN A 102 8.79 4.48 15.78
N LEU A 103 9.67 5.44 16.10
CA LEU A 103 9.51 6.35 17.23
C LEU A 103 8.28 7.25 17.08
N ARG A 104 8.10 7.86 15.89
CA ARG A 104 6.97 8.76 15.63
C ARG A 104 5.62 8.04 15.65
N LEU A 105 5.55 6.79 15.21
CA LEU A 105 4.29 6.05 15.12
C LEU A 105 4.05 5.14 16.33
N GLY A 106 5.07 4.84 17.13
CA GLY A 106 5.00 3.84 18.21
C GLY A 106 4.82 2.42 17.66
N GLN A 107 5.65 2.04 16.70
CA GLN A 107 5.52 0.77 15.97
C GLN A 107 6.04 -0.44 16.72
N VAL A 108 5.39 -1.59 16.55
CA VAL A 108 5.84 -2.87 17.11
C VAL A 108 7.01 -3.49 16.31
N SER A 109 7.19 -3.05 15.08
CA SER A 109 8.11 -3.66 14.10
C SER A 109 9.57 -3.77 14.59
N VAL A 110 10.06 -2.77 15.33
CA VAL A 110 11.41 -2.79 15.92
C VAL A 110 11.62 -3.97 16.89
N PHE A 111 10.60 -4.33 17.68
CA PHE A 111 10.67 -5.47 18.60
C PHE A 111 10.69 -6.79 17.85
N LEU A 112 9.96 -6.88 16.73
CA LEU A 112 9.97 -8.06 15.87
C LEU A 112 11.35 -8.27 15.23
N VAL A 113 11.99 -7.18 14.78
CA VAL A 113 13.36 -7.22 14.26
C VAL A 113 14.33 -7.70 15.33
N LEU A 114 14.27 -7.14 16.54
CA LEU A 114 15.11 -7.57 17.66
C LEU A 114 14.92 -9.06 17.97
N SER A 115 13.67 -9.51 18.13
CA SER A 115 13.34 -10.90 18.44
C SER A 115 13.87 -11.88 17.40
N ALA A 116 13.60 -11.62 16.12
CA ALA A 116 14.09 -12.45 15.03
C ALA A 116 15.62 -12.42 14.93
N LEU A 117 16.25 -11.26 15.12
CA LEU A 117 17.69 -11.10 15.04
C LEU A 117 18.41 -11.87 16.15
N VAL A 118 18.00 -11.71 17.41
CA VAL A 118 18.63 -12.38 18.56
C VAL A 118 18.56 -13.91 18.41
N ASP A 119 17.42 -14.45 17.98
CA ASP A 119 17.28 -15.86 17.68
C ASP A 119 18.12 -16.31 16.48
N ALA A 120 18.10 -15.56 15.38
CA ALA A 120 18.86 -15.86 14.17
C ALA A 120 20.38 -15.85 14.43
N LEU A 121 20.85 -15.01 15.34
CA LEU A 121 22.23 -14.95 15.81
C LEU A 121 22.55 -16.01 16.89
N GLY A 122 21.54 -16.69 17.43
CA GLY A 122 21.71 -17.71 18.46
C GLY A 122 22.13 -17.14 19.82
N LEU A 123 21.76 -15.90 20.10
CA LEU A 123 22.05 -15.19 21.35
C LEU A 123 21.09 -15.57 22.48
N THR A 124 19.95 -16.18 22.16
CA THR A 124 19.05 -16.78 23.15
C THR A 124 19.67 -18.05 23.79
N PRO A 125 19.34 -18.34 25.06
CA PRO A 125 19.69 -19.61 25.70
C PRO A 125 19.24 -20.81 24.86
N ARG A 126 20.06 -21.86 24.80
CA ARG A 126 19.82 -23.05 23.95
C ARG A 126 18.40 -23.64 24.00
N PRO A 127 17.70 -23.75 25.15
CA PRO A 127 16.34 -24.29 25.17
C PRO A 127 15.30 -23.32 24.58
N LEU A 128 15.57 -22.01 24.60
CA LEU A 128 14.64 -20.95 24.15
C LEU A 128 14.90 -20.48 22.71
N ARG A 129 15.95 -20.99 22.05
CA ARG A 129 16.27 -20.59 20.67
C ARG A 129 15.11 -20.89 19.72
N GLY A 130 14.74 -19.88 18.94
CA GLY A 130 13.63 -19.92 17.98
C GLY A 130 12.29 -19.47 18.56
N VAL A 131 12.13 -19.48 19.89
CA VAL A 131 10.85 -19.11 20.52
C VAL A 131 10.51 -17.64 20.25
N LEU A 132 11.48 -16.72 20.34
CA LEU A 132 11.23 -15.30 20.07
C LEU A 132 10.79 -15.06 18.62
N THR A 133 11.34 -15.81 17.68
CA THR A 133 10.95 -15.79 16.27
C THR A 133 9.51 -16.24 16.08
N GLY A 134 9.12 -17.34 16.74
CA GLY A 134 7.75 -17.85 16.69
C GLY A 134 6.72 -16.90 17.31
N VAL A 135 7.02 -16.35 18.48
CA VAL A 135 6.19 -15.33 19.15
C VAL A 135 6.08 -14.08 18.28
N ALA A 136 7.20 -13.60 17.71
CA ALA A 136 7.17 -12.45 16.79
C ALA A 136 6.33 -12.73 15.55
N ALA A 137 6.39 -13.95 14.99
CA ALA A 137 5.56 -14.38 13.87
C ALA A 137 4.06 -14.41 14.22
N ALA A 138 3.70 -14.72 15.47
CA ALA A 138 2.32 -14.69 15.94
C ALA A 138 1.82 -13.25 16.16
N ILE A 139 2.70 -12.30 16.44
CA ILE A 139 2.37 -10.85 16.48
C ILE A 139 2.22 -10.28 15.07
N LYS A 140 3.08 -10.68 14.13
CA LYS A 140 3.00 -10.27 12.71
C LYS A 140 3.65 -11.35 11.87
N LEU A 141 3.06 -11.77 10.76
CA LEU A 141 3.53 -12.94 10.00
C LEU A 141 4.94 -12.81 9.39
N THR A 142 5.49 -11.59 9.28
CA THR A 142 6.74 -11.33 8.55
C THR A 142 7.97 -12.12 9.06
N PRO A 143 8.21 -12.33 10.38
CA PRO A 143 9.32 -13.13 10.88
C PRO A 143 9.21 -14.63 10.57
N LEU A 144 8.08 -15.13 10.06
CA LEU A 144 7.89 -16.56 9.78
C LEU A 144 8.90 -17.09 8.74
N LEU A 145 9.43 -16.21 7.86
CA LEU A 145 10.51 -16.57 6.92
C LEU A 145 11.82 -16.99 7.62
N PHE A 146 12.02 -16.63 8.89
CA PHE A 146 13.18 -17.11 9.66
C PHE A 146 13.07 -18.59 10.04
N VAL A 147 11.86 -19.19 10.05
CA VAL A 147 11.68 -20.62 10.33
C VAL A 147 12.38 -21.50 9.27
N PRO A 148 12.11 -21.36 7.95
CA PRO A 148 12.86 -22.10 6.95
C PRO A 148 14.35 -21.73 6.94
N TYR A 149 14.73 -20.49 7.26
CA TYR A 149 16.14 -20.12 7.42
C TYR A 149 16.84 -20.94 8.51
N LEU A 150 16.23 -21.05 9.70
CA LEU A 150 16.75 -21.88 10.79
C LEU A 150 16.83 -23.35 10.35
N TRP A 151 15.85 -23.83 9.59
CA TRP A 151 15.84 -25.20 9.08
C TRP A 151 17.00 -25.49 8.12
N ILE A 152 17.19 -24.67 7.08
CA ILE A 152 18.20 -24.88 6.03
C ILE A 152 19.63 -24.62 6.51
N THR A 153 19.80 -23.85 7.58
CA THR A 153 21.09 -23.63 8.26
C THR A 153 21.46 -24.74 9.23
N GLY A 154 20.63 -25.79 9.35
CA GLY A 154 20.89 -26.94 10.22
C GLY A 154 20.37 -26.78 11.65
N ARG A 155 19.78 -25.63 11.99
CA ARG A 155 19.18 -25.34 13.30
C ARG A 155 17.74 -25.84 13.39
N ARG A 156 17.50 -27.11 13.01
CA ARG A 156 16.15 -27.69 12.90
C ARG A 156 15.36 -27.68 14.20
N ARG A 157 16.03 -27.92 15.35
CA ARG A 157 15.38 -27.84 16.67
C ARG A 157 14.87 -26.43 16.97
N ASP A 158 15.62 -25.41 16.58
CA ASP A 158 15.22 -24.01 16.76
C ASP A 158 14.06 -23.65 15.82
N ALA A 159 14.09 -24.17 14.58
CA ALA A 159 12.97 -24.01 13.64
C ALA A 159 11.68 -24.66 14.15
N ILE A 160 11.77 -25.89 14.71
CA ILE A 160 10.63 -26.58 15.32
C ILE A 160 10.07 -25.78 16.50
N ARG A 161 10.95 -25.27 17.38
CA ARG A 161 10.52 -24.41 18.50
C ARG A 161 9.86 -23.13 18.04
N ALA A 162 10.37 -22.50 16.98
CA ALA A 162 9.76 -21.33 16.38
C ALA A 162 8.35 -21.64 15.84
N GLY A 163 8.21 -22.74 15.09
CA GLY A 163 6.90 -23.19 14.60
C GLY A 163 5.93 -23.55 15.74
N ALA A 164 6.43 -24.23 16.78
CA ALA A 164 5.64 -24.59 17.95
C ALA A 164 5.18 -23.36 18.74
N ALA A 165 6.08 -22.40 18.99
CA ALA A 165 5.73 -21.15 19.67
C ALA A 165 4.70 -20.36 18.88
N PHE A 166 4.86 -20.24 17.55
CA PHE A 166 3.85 -19.64 16.68
C PHE A 166 2.50 -20.34 16.81
N ALA A 167 2.47 -21.68 16.68
CA ALA A 167 1.25 -22.47 16.77
C ALA A 167 0.57 -22.36 18.14
N VAL A 168 1.32 -22.38 19.24
CA VAL A 168 0.79 -22.23 20.60
C VAL A 168 0.20 -20.83 20.80
N CYS A 169 0.90 -19.78 20.36
CA CYS A 169 0.40 -18.41 20.45
C CYS A 169 -0.89 -18.21 19.65
N THR A 170 -0.90 -18.63 18.38
CA THR A 170 -2.06 -18.52 17.49
C THR A 170 -3.22 -19.39 17.98
N GLY A 171 -2.95 -20.65 18.34
CA GLY A 171 -3.95 -21.58 18.87
C GLY A 171 -4.55 -21.12 20.20
N GLY A 172 -3.72 -20.56 21.10
CA GLY A 172 -4.18 -19.96 22.35
C GLY A 172 -5.18 -18.83 22.10
N THR A 173 -4.90 -17.93 21.15
CA THR A 173 -5.88 -16.90 20.79
C THR A 173 -7.08 -17.40 20.01
N ALA A 174 -6.98 -18.52 19.30
CA ALA A 174 -8.15 -19.17 18.70
C ALA A 174 -9.11 -19.72 19.77
N VAL A 175 -8.60 -20.12 20.94
CA VAL A 175 -9.42 -20.52 22.08
C VAL A 175 -9.98 -19.30 22.82
N LEU A 176 -9.16 -18.27 23.07
CA LEU A 176 -9.57 -17.07 23.81
C LEU A 176 -10.53 -16.17 23.02
N TRP A 177 -10.28 -15.99 21.72
CA TRP A 177 -11.08 -15.18 20.80
C TRP A 177 -11.34 -15.93 19.49
N PRO A 178 -12.26 -16.92 19.48
CA PRO A 178 -12.53 -17.75 18.31
C PRO A 178 -13.02 -16.94 17.11
N ALA A 179 -14.00 -16.06 17.31
CA ALA A 179 -14.57 -15.24 16.24
C ALA A 179 -13.52 -14.32 15.60
N ALA A 180 -12.74 -13.60 16.41
CA ALA A 180 -11.65 -12.75 15.89
C ALA A 180 -10.62 -13.59 15.13
N SER A 181 -10.25 -14.77 15.64
CA SER A 181 -9.30 -15.65 14.97
C SER A 181 -9.82 -16.14 13.62
N VAL A 182 -11.10 -16.53 13.52
CA VAL A 182 -11.72 -16.88 12.24
C VAL A 182 -11.65 -15.69 11.29
N THR A 183 -12.18 -14.52 11.68
CA THR A 183 -12.17 -13.31 10.85
C THR A 183 -10.77 -12.95 10.37
N PHE A 184 -9.75 -13.08 11.22
CA PHE A 184 -8.37 -12.80 10.81
C PHE A 184 -7.90 -13.70 9.69
N TRP A 185 -8.02 -15.01 9.88
CA TRP A 185 -7.46 -16.03 8.99
C TRP A 185 -8.26 -16.22 7.70
N THR A 186 -9.55 -15.87 7.68
CA THR A 186 -10.42 -16.00 6.49
C THR A 186 -10.56 -14.71 5.71
N GLU A 187 -10.49 -13.54 6.36
CA GLU A 187 -10.83 -12.27 5.72
C GLU A 187 -9.77 -11.18 5.93
N ALA A 188 -9.44 -10.86 7.17
CA ALA A 188 -8.65 -9.66 7.48
C ALA A 188 -7.24 -9.73 6.90
N VAL A 189 -6.61 -10.91 6.90
CA VAL A 189 -5.26 -11.10 6.37
C VAL A 189 -5.17 -10.89 4.85
N PHE A 190 -6.27 -11.10 4.11
CA PHE A 190 -6.29 -10.99 2.64
C PHE A 190 -6.69 -9.62 2.13
N ALA A 191 -7.46 -8.87 2.91
CA ALA A 191 -7.99 -7.60 2.48
C ALA A 191 -7.01 -6.46 2.81
N THR A 192 -6.00 -6.34 1.96
CA THR A 192 -4.90 -5.37 2.12
C THR A 192 -5.29 -3.92 1.80
N SER A 193 -6.40 -3.70 1.09
CA SER A 193 -6.91 -2.35 0.75
C SER A 193 -7.34 -1.52 1.97
N ARG A 194 -7.64 -2.17 3.10
CA ARG A 194 -8.00 -1.48 4.35
C ARG A 194 -6.80 -0.91 5.14
N ILE A 195 -5.57 -1.09 4.64
CA ILE A 195 -4.32 -0.72 5.35
C ILE A 195 -3.78 0.64 4.85
N GLY A 196 -4.57 1.41 4.12
CA GLY A 196 -4.20 2.72 3.56
C GLY A 196 -3.69 2.66 2.12
N ASN A 197 -3.13 3.76 1.61
CA ASN A 197 -2.68 3.86 0.21
C ASN A 197 -1.46 2.97 -0.06
N LEU A 198 -1.70 1.78 -0.60
CA LEU A 198 -0.67 0.77 -0.85
C LEU A 198 0.39 1.19 -1.88
N ALA A 199 0.11 2.14 -2.77
CA ALA A 199 1.13 2.60 -3.72
C ALA A 199 2.00 3.73 -3.16
N ALA A 200 1.69 4.27 -1.97
CA ALA A 200 2.50 5.32 -1.36
C ALA A 200 3.98 4.92 -1.31
N THR A 201 4.87 5.88 -1.58
CA THR A 201 6.32 5.64 -1.69
C THR A 201 6.95 5.17 -0.38
N GLY A 202 6.24 5.29 0.75
CA GLY A 202 6.62 4.63 2.00
C GLY A 202 6.55 3.11 1.94
N ASN A 203 5.70 2.52 1.08
CA ASN A 203 5.57 1.09 0.86
C ASN A 203 6.62 0.60 -0.14
N GLN A 204 7.65 -0.09 0.37
CA GLN A 204 8.77 -0.63 -0.39
C GLN A 204 8.70 -2.17 -0.50
N SER A 205 7.47 -2.71 -0.51
CA SER A 205 7.23 -4.10 -0.89
C SER A 205 7.18 -4.25 -2.40
N LEU A 206 7.36 -5.49 -2.86
CA LEU A 206 7.19 -5.84 -4.26
C LEU A 206 5.75 -5.64 -4.74
N ASN A 207 4.76 -5.94 -3.89
CA ASN A 207 3.36 -5.65 -4.18
C ASN A 207 3.13 -4.15 -4.40
N GLY A 208 3.66 -3.29 -3.51
CA GLY A 208 3.58 -1.83 -3.68
C GLY A 208 4.23 -1.33 -4.98
N ALA A 209 5.34 -1.94 -5.40
CA ALA A 209 5.97 -1.63 -6.68
C ALA A 209 5.10 -2.05 -7.88
N LEU A 210 4.49 -3.23 -7.83
CA LEU A 210 3.56 -3.70 -8.86
C LEU A 210 2.33 -2.78 -8.98
N ILE A 211 1.82 -2.26 -7.86
CA ILE A 211 0.74 -1.26 -7.87
C ILE A 211 1.19 0.04 -8.53
N ARG A 212 2.38 0.56 -8.19
CA ARG A 212 2.96 1.75 -8.85
C ARG A 212 3.26 1.52 -10.34
N SER A 213 3.47 0.27 -10.73
CA SER A 213 3.57 -0.19 -12.13
C SER A 213 2.22 -0.52 -12.76
N GLY A 214 1.10 -0.08 -12.18
CA GLY A 214 -0.23 -0.23 -12.78
C GLY A 214 -0.72 -1.66 -12.94
N ILE A 215 -0.08 -2.66 -12.31
CA ILE A 215 -0.53 -4.05 -12.38
C ILE A 215 -1.74 -4.21 -11.46
N VAL A 216 -2.87 -4.61 -12.05
CA VAL A 216 -4.15 -4.78 -11.35
C VAL A 216 -4.40 -6.25 -10.97
N PRO A 217 -5.29 -6.56 -10.01
CA PRO A 217 -5.73 -7.93 -9.75
C PRO A 217 -6.54 -8.52 -10.93
N PRO A 218 -6.48 -9.84 -11.17
CA PRO A 218 -5.76 -10.86 -10.39
C PRO A 218 -4.27 -11.03 -10.73
N GLU A 219 -3.80 -10.49 -11.86
CA GLU A 219 -2.41 -10.63 -12.35
C GLU A 219 -1.41 -10.15 -11.30
N ARG A 220 -1.72 -9.06 -10.60
CA ARG A 220 -0.91 -8.52 -9.50
C ARG A 220 -0.67 -9.55 -8.41
N ALA A 221 -1.70 -10.29 -8.01
CA ALA A 221 -1.59 -11.27 -6.93
C ALA A 221 -0.67 -12.43 -7.36
N VAL A 222 -0.84 -12.92 -8.58
CA VAL A 222 -0.01 -13.99 -9.15
C VAL A 222 1.45 -13.52 -9.30
N ALA A 223 1.68 -12.34 -9.88
CA ALA A 223 3.02 -11.78 -10.04
C ALA A 223 3.70 -11.55 -8.69
N TRP A 224 2.98 -10.98 -7.72
CA TRP A 224 3.50 -10.77 -6.37
C TRP A 224 3.90 -12.09 -5.70
N LEU A 225 3.06 -13.13 -5.77
CA LEU A 225 3.35 -14.43 -5.18
C LEU A 225 4.57 -15.09 -5.82
N ILE A 226 4.64 -15.15 -7.15
CA ILE A 226 5.75 -15.77 -7.89
C ILE A 226 7.06 -15.05 -7.61
N LEU A 227 7.07 -13.73 -7.75
CA LEU A 227 8.30 -12.95 -7.58
C LEU A 227 8.75 -12.92 -6.11
N SER A 228 7.81 -12.86 -5.15
CA SER A 228 8.13 -12.95 -3.71
C SER A 228 8.69 -14.32 -3.35
N ALA A 229 8.11 -15.41 -3.87
CA ALA A 229 8.65 -16.76 -3.68
C ALA A 229 10.07 -16.86 -4.24
N LEU A 230 10.32 -16.31 -5.43
CA LEU A 230 11.65 -16.28 -6.05
C LEU A 230 12.67 -15.52 -5.19
N VAL A 231 12.32 -14.33 -4.70
CA VAL A 231 13.19 -13.54 -3.81
C VAL A 231 13.46 -14.28 -2.50
N CYS A 232 12.44 -14.88 -1.89
CA CYS A 232 12.57 -15.68 -0.68
C CYS A 232 13.52 -16.86 -0.89
N VAL A 233 13.41 -17.59 -2.00
CA VAL A 233 14.32 -18.70 -2.35
C VAL A 233 15.75 -18.19 -2.53
N ILE A 234 15.94 -17.12 -3.30
CA ILE A 234 17.27 -16.50 -3.51
C ILE A 234 17.90 -16.10 -2.17
N ALA A 235 17.14 -15.42 -1.32
CA ALA A 235 17.60 -14.94 -0.03
C ALA A 235 17.91 -16.10 0.93
N LEU A 236 17.07 -17.14 0.98
CA LEU A 236 17.29 -18.32 1.81
C LEU A 236 18.54 -19.10 1.37
N VAL A 237 18.73 -19.31 0.06
CA VAL A 237 19.94 -19.93 -0.48
C VAL A 237 21.17 -19.09 -0.13
N GLY A 238 21.13 -17.78 -0.38
CA GLY A 238 22.24 -16.88 -0.03
C GLY A 238 22.55 -16.87 1.46
N ALA A 239 21.52 -16.78 2.31
CA ALA A 239 21.66 -16.76 3.75
C ALA A 239 22.23 -18.08 4.30
N ARG A 240 21.85 -19.23 3.74
CA ARG A 240 22.45 -20.53 4.05
C ARG A 240 23.95 -20.53 3.76
N GLU A 241 24.34 -19.96 2.63
CA GLU A 241 25.73 -19.90 2.21
C GLU A 241 26.57 -18.94 3.06
N CYS A 242 26.02 -17.77 3.40
CA CYS A 242 26.59 -16.89 4.40
C CYS A 242 26.80 -17.61 5.73
N HIS A 243 25.78 -18.36 6.20
CA HIS A 243 25.85 -19.11 7.44
C HIS A 243 26.96 -20.18 7.43
N ARG A 244 27.07 -20.94 6.33
CA ARG A 244 28.14 -21.94 6.14
C ARG A 244 29.54 -21.32 6.13
N GLY A 245 29.65 -20.09 5.65
CA GLY A 245 30.89 -19.31 5.69
C GLY A 245 31.15 -18.57 7.01
N GLY A 246 30.35 -18.83 8.07
CA GLY A 246 30.47 -18.17 9.38
C GLY A 246 29.76 -16.80 9.48
N GLY A 247 29.24 -16.27 8.38
CA GLY A 247 28.50 -15.00 8.29
C GLY A 247 27.06 -15.09 8.77
N VAL A 248 26.85 -15.45 10.05
CA VAL A 248 25.50 -15.64 10.63
C VAL A 248 24.67 -14.34 10.59
N ALA A 249 25.26 -13.20 10.93
CA ALA A 249 24.58 -11.90 10.89
C ALA A 249 24.23 -11.49 9.46
N GLN A 250 25.12 -11.76 8.51
CA GLN A 250 24.84 -11.52 7.09
C GLN A 250 23.65 -12.36 6.62
N GLY A 251 23.60 -13.64 6.97
CA GLY A 251 22.46 -14.50 6.63
C GLY A 251 21.14 -13.99 7.22
N ALA A 252 21.14 -13.59 8.48
CA ALA A 252 19.95 -13.03 9.13
C ALA A 252 19.46 -11.73 8.45
N VAL A 253 20.37 -10.83 8.10
CA VAL A 253 20.04 -9.57 7.42
C VAL A 253 19.51 -9.79 6.00
N VAL A 254 20.08 -10.75 5.25
CA VAL A 254 19.58 -11.14 3.92
C VAL A 254 18.13 -11.64 4.01
N VAL A 255 17.82 -12.51 4.98
CA VAL A 255 16.44 -12.99 5.21
C VAL A 255 15.53 -11.85 5.64
N GLY A 256 16.01 -10.98 6.54
CA GLY A 256 15.29 -9.79 6.97
C GLY A 256 14.90 -8.86 5.82
N CYS A 257 15.83 -8.55 4.92
CA CYS A 257 15.54 -7.78 3.71
C CYS A 257 14.51 -8.49 2.80
N ALA A 258 14.57 -9.82 2.69
CA ALA A 258 13.58 -10.56 1.92
C ALA A 258 12.17 -10.45 2.53
N THR A 259 12.03 -10.37 3.86
CA THR A 259 10.71 -10.11 4.49
C THR A 259 10.14 -8.75 4.10
N VAL A 260 10.98 -7.73 3.92
CA VAL A 260 10.56 -6.39 3.45
C VAL A 260 10.08 -6.46 2.01
N VAL A 261 10.81 -7.17 1.15
CA VAL A 261 10.46 -7.31 -0.27
C VAL A 261 9.16 -8.11 -0.45
N ALA A 262 9.04 -9.25 0.24
CA ALA A 262 7.99 -10.23 0.02
C ALA A 262 6.65 -9.89 0.72
N SER A 263 6.68 -9.12 1.82
CA SER A 263 5.46 -8.73 2.55
C SER A 263 4.46 -8.04 1.62
N PRO A 264 3.14 -8.24 1.78
CA PRO A 264 2.13 -7.54 0.98
C PRO A 264 2.23 -6.01 1.12
N VAL A 265 2.72 -5.54 2.27
CA VAL A 265 2.98 -4.12 2.55
C VAL A 265 4.23 -3.98 3.40
N SER A 266 5.13 -3.07 3.02
CA SER A 266 6.36 -2.77 3.76
C SER A 266 6.60 -1.27 3.87
N TRP A 267 5.87 -0.65 4.80
CA TRP A 267 6.10 0.73 5.27
C TRP A 267 7.53 1.00 5.73
N THR A 268 7.89 2.27 5.78
CA THR A 268 9.21 2.77 6.22
C THR A 268 9.69 2.15 7.53
N HIS A 269 8.83 1.97 8.52
CA HIS A 269 9.18 1.39 9.81
C HIS A 269 9.54 -0.11 9.78
N HIS A 270 9.25 -0.84 8.69
CA HIS A 270 9.67 -2.23 8.51
C HIS A 270 11.09 -2.38 7.97
N GLN A 271 11.67 -1.30 7.44
CA GLN A 271 12.88 -1.34 6.61
C GLN A 271 14.19 -1.33 7.43
N VAL A 272 14.14 -1.60 8.74
CA VAL A 272 15.31 -1.60 9.66
C VAL A 272 16.42 -2.54 9.18
N TRP A 273 16.06 -3.66 8.54
CA TRP A 273 17.02 -4.63 8.00
C TRP A 273 18.01 -4.03 6.98
N LEU A 274 17.60 -3.03 6.20
CA LEU A 274 18.48 -2.33 5.26
C LEU A 274 19.54 -1.49 5.98
N VAL A 275 19.20 -0.91 7.13
CA VAL A 275 20.17 -0.21 7.99
C VAL A 275 21.18 -1.22 8.53
N LEU A 276 20.74 -2.40 8.97
CA LEU A 276 21.62 -3.47 9.42
C LEU A 276 22.55 -3.96 8.29
N ALA A 277 22.07 -4.02 7.05
CA ALA A 277 22.90 -4.33 5.88
C ALA A 277 23.99 -3.27 5.68
N GLY A 278 23.63 -1.98 5.78
CA GLY A 278 24.57 -0.87 5.74
C GLY A 278 25.65 -0.97 6.81
N LEU A 279 25.26 -1.21 8.07
CA LEU A 279 26.18 -1.37 9.20
C LEU A 279 27.14 -2.55 9.02
N LEU A 280 26.65 -3.71 8.55
CA LEU A 280 27.49 -4.87 8.24
C LEU A 280 28.53 -4.58 7.16
N LEU A 281 28.14 -3.85 6.12
CA LEU A 281 29.00 -3.54 4.98
C LEU A 281 30.09 -2.53 5.34
N VAL A 282 29.77 -1.50 6.13
CA VAL A 282 30.74 -0.52 6.64
C VAL A 282 31.74 -1.17 7.61
N GLY A 283 31.31 -2.16 8.40
CA GLY A 283 32.20 -2.92 9.29
C GLY A 283 33.15 -3.88 8.57
N GLY A 284 33.04 -4.04 7.24
CA GLY A 284 33.85 -4.97 6.45
C GLY A 284 35.21 -4.40 6.01
N PRO A 285 36.19 -5.25 5.65
CA PRO A 285 37.56 -4.81 5.35
C PRO A 285 37.76 -4.24 3.94
N ARG A 286 36.79 -4.37 3.03
CA ARG A 286 36.95 -3.98 1.62
C ARG A 286 36.36 -2.60 1.37
N LYS A 287 37.17 -1.65 0.85
CA LYS A 287 36.75 -0.27 0.53
C LYS A 287 35.45 -0.20 -0.27
N MET A 288 35.30 -1.05 -1.28
CA MET A 288 34.06 -1.12 -2.08
C MET A 288 32.83 -1.51 -1.23
N ARG A 289 32.97 -2.46 -0.29
CA ARG A 289 31.87 -2.82 0.63
C ARG A 289 31.54 -1.67 1.56
N ILE A 290 32.54 -0.96 2.06
CA ILE A 290 32.35 0.22 2.90
C ILE A 290 31.58 1.30 2.15
N ALA A 291 31.94 1.58 0.88
CA ALA A 291 31.23 2.54 0.04
C ALA A 291 29.76 2.14 -0.17
N TRP A 292 29.47 0.88 -0.48
CA TRP A 292 28.09 0.38 -0.59
C TRP A 292 27.33 0.47 0.74
N GLY A 293 27.99 0.15 1.85
CA GLY A 293 27.39 0.27 3.18
C GLY A 293 27.04 1.71 3.53
N ALA A 294 27.95 2.65 3.27
CA ALA A 294 27.72 4.07 3.45
C ALA A 294 26.58 4.59 2.56
N ALA A 295 26.54 4.18 1.29
CA ALA A 295 25.46 4.53 0.37
C ALA A 295 24.09 4.02 0.87
N LEU A 296 24.02 2.78 1.40
CA LEU A 296 22.80 2.25 2.01
C LEU A 296 22.38 3.05 3.25
N LEU A 297 23.32 3.42 4.13
CA LEU A 297 23.00 4.22 5.32
C LEU A 297 22.50 5.61 4.93
N VAL A 298 23.12 6.26 3.93
CA VAL A 298 22.65 7.53 3.38
C VAL A 298 21.25 7.39 2.80
N LEU A 299 20.99 6.36 2.00
CA LEU A 299 19.67 6.06 1.43
C LEU A 299 18.58 5.81 2.49
N MET A 300 18.96 5.18 3.61
CA MET A 300 18.05 4.91 4.72
C MET A 300 17.90 6.08 5.69
N THR A 301 18.69 7.15 5.53
CA THR A 301 18.65 8.34 6.40
C THR A 301 18.00 9.52 5.69
N PHE A 302 18.37 9.75 4.43
CA PHE A 302 17.94 10.89 3.63
C PHE A 302 16.94 10.47 2.53
N SER A 303 16.12 11.42 2.08
CA SER A 303 15.25 11.23 0.92
C SER A 303 16.07 11.40 -0.37
N VAL A 304 16.81 10.35 -0.76
CA VAL A 304 17.70 10.40 -1.94
C VAL A 304 16.94 10.19 -3.26
N GLY A 305 15.69 9.72 -3.20
CA GLY A 305 14.89 9.40 -4.40
C GLY A 305 14.72 10.59 -5.35
N GLY A 306 14.59 11.81 -4.82
CA GLY A 306 14.44 13.02 -5.64
C GLY A 306 15.62 13.30 -6.58
N LEU A 307 16.79 12.70 -6.34
CA LEU A 307 17.98 12.83 -7.19
C LEU A 307 17.97 11.88 -8.39
N LEU A 308 17.09 10.87 -8.41
CA LEU A 308 17.00 9.91 -9.51
C LEU A 308 16.11 10.46 -10.63
N PRO A 309 16.54 10.41 -11.91
CA PRO A 309 15.77 10.96 -13.03
C PRO A 309 14.56 10.10 -13.39
N ASN A 310 14.66 8.78 -13.22
CA ASN A 310 13.58 7.83 -13.50
C ASN A 310 12.58 7.78 -12.32
N THR A 311 11.29 7.96 -12.60
CA THR A 311 10.20 8.00 -11.62
C THR A 311 10.03 6.67 -10.88
N PHE A 312 10.07 5.54 -11.58
CA PHE A 312 9.99 4.22 -10.93
C PHE A 312 11.18 3.99 -10.00
N ALA A 313 12.41 4.26 -10.46
CA ALA A 313 13.60 4.08 -9.63
C ALA A 313 13.57 5.00 -8.40
N ARG A 314 13.14 6.25 -8.57
CA ARG A 314 12.89 7.22 -7.48
C ARG A 314 11.94 6.67 -6.43
N ASP A 315 10.80 6.12 -6.86
CA ASP A 315 9.74 5.66 -5.97
C ASP A 315 10.04 4.29 -5.34
N ASN A 316 10.98 3.53 -5.89
CA ASN A 316 11.31 2.16 -5.49
C ASN A 316 12.77 1.96 -5.05
N VAL A 317 13.54 3.04 -4.86
CA VAL A 317 15.00 2.94 -4.61
C VAL A 317 15.35 2.07 -3.40
N ARG A 318 14.52 2.07 -2.33
CA ARG A 318 14.76 1.26 -1.13
C ARG A 318 14.40 -0.21 -1.35
N LEU A 319 13.36 -0.49 -2.14
CA LEU A 319 13.05 -1.84 -2.62
C LEU A 319 14.19 -2.39 -3.48
N LEU A 320 14.71 -1.60 -4.42
CA LEU A 320 15.84 -1.99 -5.26
C LEU A 320 17.09 -2.29 -4.42
N ALA A 321 17.36 -1.48 -3.40
CA ALA A 321 18.42 -1.74 -2.44
C ALA A 321 18.19 -3.05 -1.66
N ALA A 322 16.94 -3.36 -1.26
CA ALA A 322 16.62 -4.62 -0.58
C ALA A 322 16.84 -5.84 -1.48
N LEU A 323 16.43 -5.75 -2.76
CA LEU A 323 16.70 -6.77 -3.77
C LEU A 323 18.21 -6.96 -4.01
N ALA A 324 18.98 -5.87 -4.04
CA ALA A 324 20.43 -5.92 -4.14
C ALA A 324 21.07 -6.61 -2.92
N VAL A 325 20.58 -6.37 -1.71
CA VAL A 325 21.04 -7.08 -0.50
C VAL A 325 20.66 -8.56 -0.54
N CYS A 326 19.44 -8.90 -1.00
CA CYS A 326 18.99 -10.28 -1.12
C CYS A 326 19.87 -11.08 -2.09
N THR A 327 20.20 -10.49 -3.25
CA THR A 327 21.08 -11.10 -4.25
C THR A 327 22.55 -11.08 -3.84
N TRP A 328 23.00 -10.08 -3.07
CA TRP A 328 24.34 -10.05 -2.49
C TRP A 328 24.62 -11.25 -1.57
N GLY A 329 23.60 -11.81 -0.91
CA GLY A 329 23.70 -13.06 -0.16
C GLY A 329 24.27 -14.23 -0.98
N LEU A 330 24.17 -14.19 -2.31
CA LEU A 330 24.72 -15.20 -3.21
C LEU A 330 26.23 -15.04 -3.48
N ALA A 331 26.87 -13.95 -3.03
CA ALA A 331 28.29 -13.69 -3.28
C ALA A 331 29.24 -14.85 -2.91
N PRO A 332 29.03 -15.60 -1.80
CA PRO A 332 29.88 -16.74 -1.46
C PRO A 332 29.89 -17.86 -2.52
N LEU A 333 28.81 -18.01 -3.30
CA LEU A 333 28.71 -19.04 -4.34
C LEU A 333 29.61 -18.78 -5.55
N ARG A 334 30.08 -17.53 -5.75
CA ARG A 334 31.00 -17.18 -6.85
C ARG A 334 32.30 -17.96 -6.81
N HIS A 335 32.71 -18.42 -5.63
CA HIS A 335 34.01 -19.05 -5.40
C HIS A 335 33.95 -20.58 -5.26
N ARG A 336 32.78 -21.23 -5.44
CA ARG A 336 32.66 -22.71 -5.36
C ARG A 336 33.06 -23.42 -6.66
N ALA A 337 33.70 -24.57 -6.50
CA ALA A 337 34.05 -25.49 -7.59
C ALA A 337 32.79 -26.17 -8.19
N LEU A 338 32.96 -26.72 -9.41
CA LEU A 338 31.93 -27.44 -10.16
C LEU A 338 31.38 -28.64 -9.36
N ALA A 339 30.08 -28.92 -9.49
CA ALA A 339 29.46 -30.11 -8.91
C ALA A 339 28.89 -30.98 -10.04
N THR A 340 29.24 -32.26 -10.07
CA THR A 340 28.63 -33.26 -10.94
C THR A 340 27.51 -33.94 -10.18
N VAL A 341 26.29 -33.90 -10.72
CA VAL A 341 25.14 -34.62 -10.16
C VAL A 341 24.74 -35.74 -11.12
N PRO A 342 24.71 -37.00 -10.68
CA PRO A 342 24.15 -38.09 -11.46
C PRO A 342 22.63 -37.91 -11.55
N VAL A 343 22.09 -37.89 -12.77
CA VAL A 343 20.63 -37.73 -13.01
C VAL A 343 20.00 -39.09 -13.25
N ILE A 344 20.65 -39.92 -14.06
CA ILE A 344 20.31 -41.33 -14.32
C ILE A 344 21.61 -42.12 -14.52
N PRO A 345 21.58 -43.47 -14.47
CA PRO A 345 22.77 -44.28 -14.75
C PRO A 345 23.40 -43.89 -16.10
N GLY A 346 24.68 -43.54 -16.09
CA GLY A 346 25.42 -43.08 -17.27
C GLY A 346 25.32 -41.59 -17.60
N VAL A 347 24.36 -40.83 -17.04
CA VAL A 347 24.22 -39.38 -17.29
C VAL A 347 24.58 -38.58 -16.05
N ARG A 348 25.71 -37.87 -16.12
CA ARG A 348 26.14 -36.90 -15.12
C ARG A 348 25.93 -35.50 -15.67
N VAL A 349 25.12 -34.71 -14.98
CA VAL A 349 24.96 -33.29 -15.32
C VAL A 349 26.02 -32.50 -14.55
N LEU A 350 26.84 -31.76 -15.30
CA LEU A 350 27.77 -30.79 -14.73
C LEU A 350 26.97 -29.55 -14.30
N LEU A 351 26.56 -29.52 -13.03
CA LEU A 351 25.96 -28.33 -12.46
C LEU A 351 27.05 -27.30 -12.26
N ARG A 352 26.99 -26.23 -13.06
CA ARG A 352 27.65 -24.96 -12.80
C ARG A 352 26.73 -24.12 -11.90
N PRO A 353 26.85 -24.19 -10.55
CA PRO A 353 26.05 -23.35 -9.65
C PRO A 353 26.26 -21.85 -9.92
N ARG A 354 27.38 -21.50 -10.58
CA ARG A 354 27.70 -20.15 -11.08
C ARG A 354 26.72 -19.61 -12.13
N THR A 355 26.13 -20.46 -12.97
CA THR A 355 25.26 -20.00 -14.07
C THR A 355 23.80 -20.16 -13.74
N ALA A 356 23.34 -21.31 -13.22
CA ALA A 356 21.91 -21.53 -12.96
C ALA A 356 21.31 -20.51 -11.96
N LEU A 357 22.04 -20.17 -10.89
CA LEU A 357 21.55 -19.24 -9.87
C LEU A 357 21.64 -17.78 -10.31
N VAL A 358 22.70 -17.44 -11.06
CA VAL A 358 22.87 -16.13 -11.70
C VAL A 358 21.81 -15.95 -12.78
N TYR A 359 21.46 -16.98 -13.55
CA TYR A 359 20.36 -16.91 -14.52
C TYR A 359 19.00 -16.73 -13.84
N THR A 360 18.69 -17.38 -12.71
CA THR A 360 17.44 -17.09 -11.98
C THR A 360 17.41 -15.68 -11.38
N GLY A 361 18.53 -15.17 -10.86
CA GLY A 361 18.61 -13.80 -10.37
C GLY A 361 18.56 -12.77 -11.49
N VAL A 362 19.20 -13.05 -12.63
CA VAL A 362 19.17 -12.24 -13.85
C VAL A 362 17.80 -12.32 -14.52
N LEU A 363 17.11 -13.46 -14.53
CA LEU A 363 15.73 -13.60 -15.01
C LEU A 363 14.76 -12.86 -14.09
N ALA A 364 14.96 -12.88 -12.77
CA ALA A 364 14.16 -12.08 -11.84
C ALA A 364 14.36 -10.57 -12.09
N VAL A 365 15.61 -10.15 -12.25
CA VAL A 365 15.98 -8.76 -12.56
C VAL A 365 15.54 -8.37 -13.97
N ALA A 366 15.55 -9.29 -14.93
CA ALA A 366 15.06 -9.08 -16.29
C ALA A 366 13.54 -9.07 -16.33
N ALA A 367 12.84 -9.85 -15.52
CA ALA A 367 11.38 -9.77 -15.36
C ALA A 367 10.98 -8.44 -14.71
N VAL A 368 11.71 -8.00 -13.67
CA VAL A 368 11.56 -6.65 -13.11
C VAL A 368 11.94 -5.58 -14.13
N GLY A 369 12.97 -5.82 -14.95
CA GLY A 369 13.40 -4.93 -16.04
C GLY A 369 12.39 -4.86 -17.19
N VAL A 370 11.69 -5.95 -17.50
CA VAL A 370 10.57 -6.00 -18.45
C VAL A 370 9.37 -5.27 -17.86
N LEU A 371 9.08 -5.45 -16.56
CA LEU A 371 8.08 -4.64 -15.86
C LEU A 371 8.43 -3.14 -15.87
N MET A 372 9.73 -2.79 -15.83
CA MET A 372 10.20 -1.40 -15.98
C MET A 372 10.12 -0.89 -17.42
N ALA A 373 10.36 -1.76 -18.41
CA ALA A 373 10.42 -1.39 -19.83
C ALA A 373 9.04 -1.40 -20.53
N VAL A 374 8.07 -2.15 -19.99
CA VAL A 374 6.73 -2.28 -20.57
C VAL A 374 5.76 -1.20 -20.05
N HIS A 375 6.12 -0.46 -18.99
CA HIS A 375 5.17 0.43 -18.31
C HIS A 375 5.39 1.93 -18.57
N GLU A 376 5.19 2.32 -19.83
CA GLU A 376 4.72 3.66 -20.18
C GLU A 376 3.33 3.56 -20.78
N ARG A 377 2.32 3.26 -19.95
CA ARG A 377 0.97 3.79 -20.19
C ARG A 377 0.39 4.23 -18.85
N PRO A 378 0.81 5.39 -18.30
CA PRO A 378 0.05 6.02 -17.25
C PRO A 378 -1.41 6.12 -17.72
N VAL A 379 -2.37 5.92 -16.80
CA VAL A 379 -3.76 6.32 -17.09
C VAL A 379 -3.70 7.82 -17.35
N GLU A 380 -3.71 8.19 -18.61
CA GLU A 380 -3.71 9.59 -19.01
C GLU A 380 -5.04 10.19 -18.57
N VAL A 381 -4.96 11.38 -18.00
CA VAL A 381 -6.10 12.15 -17.51
C VAL A 381 -6.10 13.49 -18.22
N ARG A 382 -7.22 13.83 -18.84
CA ARG A 382 -7.47 15.16 -19.38
C ARG A 382 -8.52 15.84 -18.52
N VAL A 383 -8.17 17.00 -18.02
CA VAL A 383 -9.00 17.78 -17.12
C VAL A 383 -9.50 19.00 -17.88
N GLN A 384 -10.79 19.28 -17.79
CA GLN A 384 -11.38 20.43 -18.47
C GLN A 384 -10.90 21.74 -17.82
N MET A 385 -10.54 22.73 -18.63
CA MET A 385 -10.21 24.06 -18.14
C MET A 385 -11.35 25.04 -18.44
N ALA A 386 -11.31 26.23 -17.83
CA ALA A 386 -12.34 27.26 -18.05
C ALA A 386 -12.49 27.69 -19.53
N THR A 387 -11.46 27.47 -20.36
CA THR A 387 -11.48 27.72 -21.81
C THR A 387 -12.30 26.71 -22.60
N ASP A 388 -12.62 25.56 -22.02
CA ASP A 388 -13.28 24.44 -22.69
C ASP A 388 -14.77 24.37 -22.32
N GLN A 389 -15.33 25.42 -21.68
CA GLN A 389 -16.71 25.45 -21.15
C GLN A 389 -17.79 25.29 -22.22
N ASP A 390 -17.51 25.66 -23.46
CA ASP A 390 -18.45 25.56 -24.58
C ASP A 390 -18.43 24.18 -25.27
N GLN A 391 -17.58 23.26 -24.82
CA GLN A 391 -17.41 21.94 -25.43
C GLN A 391 -18.13 20.85 -24.62
N SER A 392 -19.23 20.33 -25.16
CA SER A 392 -19.93 19.16 -24.60
C SER A 392 -19.17 17.87 -24.95
N PHE A 393 -18.67 17.14 -23.96
CA PHE A 393 -17.95 15.88 -24.20
C PHE A 393 -18.84 14.64 -24.11
N TRP A 394 -19.80 14.60 -23.16
CA TRP A 394 -20.78 13.52 -23.04
C TRP A 394 -22.05 13.97 -22.30
N GLY A 395 -23.20 13.97 -22.99
CA GLY A 395 -24.54 14.02 -22.36
C GLY A 395 -24.95 15.29 -21.60
N GLU A 396 -24.08 16.31 -21.48
CA GLU A 396 -24.42 17.57 -20.80
C GLU A 396 -25.41 18.41 -21.61
N ASP A 397 -26.51 18.80 -20.94
CA ASP A 397 -27.46 19.73 -21.51
C ASP A 397 -26.80 21.12 -21.64
N PRO A 398 -26.92 21.83 -22.78
CA PRO A 398 -26.41 23.18 -22.95
C PRO A 398 -26.92 24.19 -21.90
N ASN A 399 -28.05 23.89 -21.26
CA ASN A 399 -28.60 24.66 -20.17
C ASN A 399 -27.97 24.36 -18.80
N GLY A 400 -26.99 23.44 -18.71
CA GLY A 400 -26.44 22.95 -17.44
C GLY A 400 -27.48 22.21 -16.60
N CYS A 401 -28.52 21.67 -17.25
CA CYS A 401 -29.61 20.94 -16.63
C CYS A 401 -29.31 19.45 -16.62
N MET A 402 -29.49 18.77 -15.49
CA MET A 402 -29.24 17.31 -15.40
C MET A 402 -30.53 16.49 -15.51
N GLY A 403 -31.68 17.14 -15.45
CA GLY A 403 -32.98 16.51 -15.62
C GLY A 403 -34.10 17.54 -15.63
N TYR A 404 -35.20 17.19 -16.29
CA TYR A 404 -36.42 17.99 -16.33
C TYR A 404 -37.53 17.23 -15.63
N SER A 405 -38.24 17.88 -14.72
CA SER A 405 -39.39 17.31 -14.01
C SER A 405 -40.64 18.18 -14.23
N PRO A 406 -41.83 17.59 -14.43
CA PRO A 406 -43.06 18.34 -14.53
C PRO A 406 -43.40 19.00 -13.18
N LEU A 407 -43.82 20.27 -13.18
CA LEU A 407 -44.11 21.01 -11.94
C LEU A 407 -45.31 20.46 -11.16
N ASP A 408 -46.26 19.82 -11.85
CA ASP A 408 -47.46 19.22 -11.28
C ASP A 408 -47.28 17.71 -10.97
N GLY A 409 -46.09 17.15 -11.23
CA GLY A 409 -45.78 15.74 -11.02
C GLY A 409 -46.39 14.79 -12.06
N ASN A 410 -47.07 15.30 -13.10
CA ASN A 410 -47.67 14.48 -14.15
C ASN A 410 -46.86 14.58 -15.46
N PRO A 411 -46.14 13.52 -15.88
CA PRO A 411 -45.30 13.55 -17.08
C PRO A 411 -46.08 13.66 -18.40
N SER A 412 -47.41 13.46 -18.38
CA SER A 412 -48.26 13.55 -19.58
C SER A 412 -49.04 14.86 -19.69
N SER A 413 -48.91 15.80 -18.75
CA SER A 413 -49.51 17.12 -18.88
C SER A 413 -48.60 18.03 -19.73
N SER A 414 -49.19 18.86 -20.59
CA SER A 414 -48.49 19.89 -21.37
C SER A 414 -48.04 21.09 -20.50
N GLY A 415 -47.76 20.84 -19.22
CA GLY A 415 -47.53 21.82 -18.17
C GLY A 415 -46.10 22.35 -18.11
N ALA A 416 -45.90 23.35 -17.26
CA ALA A 416 -44.61 23.99 -17.03
C ALA A 416 -43.60 23.00 -16.39
N TRP A 417 -42.34 23.10 -16.80
CA TRP A 417 -41.27 22.20 -16.39
C TRP A 417 -40.33 22.88 -15.41
N ARG A 418 -39.67 22.09 -14.56
CA ARG A 418 -38.55 22.56 -13.73
C ARG A 418 -37.26 21.88 -14.16
N CYS A 419 -36.20 22.68 -14.29
CA CYS A 419 -34.85 22.18 -14.42
C CYS A 419 -34.30 21.88 -13.02
N VAL A 420 -33.87 20.64 -12.78
CA VAL A 420 -33.34 20.20 -11.48
C VAL A 420 -31.82 20.05 -11.52
N SER A 421 -31.17 20.28 -10.38
CA SER A 421 -29.74 20.06 -10.22
C SER A 421 -29.52 18.63 -9.73
N SER A 422 -28.46 17.97 -10.21
CA SER A 422 -28.18 16.59 -9.79
C SER A 422 -27.76 16.44 -8.31
N VAL A 423 -27.61 17.56 -7.60
CA VAL A 423 -27.21 17.64 -6.18
C VAL A 423 -28.26 18.33 -5.30
N ASP A 424 -29.47 18.58 -5.83
CA ASP A 424 -30.58 19.14 -5.06
C ASP A 424 -31.26 18.11 -4.14
N ALA A 425 -32.18 18.60 -3.30
CA ALA A 425 -32.94 17.77 -2.35
C ALA A 425 -33.82 16.73 -3.06
N ASP A 426 -34.40 17.11 -4.21
CA ASP A 426 -35.21 16.23 -5.05
C ASP A 426 -34.37 15.06 -5.62
N SER A 427 -33.08 15.28 -5.82
CA SER A 427 -32.07 14.30 -6.24
C SER A 427 -31.36 13.57 -5.09
N ARG A 428 -32.04 13.40 -3.94
CA ARG A 428 -31.55 12.75 -2.71
C ARG A 428 -30.45 13.53 -1.96
N GLY A 429 -30.24 14.82 -2.25
CA GLY A 429 -29.37 15.73 -1.47
C GLY A 429 -27.87 15.39 -1.47
N ARG A 430 -27.38 14.65 -2.47
CA ARG A 430 -25.96 14.26 -2.55
C ARG A 430 -25.08 15.46 -2.88
N GLN A 431 -23.88 15.53 -2.27
CA GLN A 431 -22.91 16.61 -2.54
C GLN A 431 -22.08 16.39 -3.83
N LEU A 432 -22.11 15.18 -4.39
CA LEU A 432 -21.46 14.82 -5.65
C LEU A 432 -22.38 13.89 -6.44
N ASN A 433 -22.69 14.27 -7.68
CA ASN A 433 -23.43 13.39 -8.59
C ASN A 433 -22.89 13.55 -10.01
N PHE A 434 -22.76 12.44 -10.71
CA PHE A 434 -22.13 12.36 -12.02
C PHE A 434 -22.61 11.15 -12.81
N SER A 435 -22.27 11.18 -14.08
CA SER A 435 -22.40 10.11 -15.05
C SER A 435 -21.06 9.91 -15.77
N SER A 436 -20.87 8.71 -16.30
CA SER A 436 -19.71 8.38 -17.12
C SER A 436 -20.16 7.71 -18.40
N GLY A 437 -19.39 7.90 -19.46
CA GLY A 437 -19.59 7.18 -20.72
C GLY A 437 -18.44 7.36 -21.68
N MET A 438 -18.47 6.61 -22.78
CA MET A 438 -17.49 6.73 -23.85
C MET A 438 -17.59 8.12 -24.49
N GLY A 439 -16.46 8.82 -24.56
CA GLY A 439 -16.38 10.16 -25.11
C GLY A 439 -16.82 10.27 -26.58
N GLY A 440 -17.32 11.44 -26.96
CA GLY A 440 -17.68 11.76 -28.35
C GLY A 440 -16.46 11.84 -29.31
N PRO A 441 -16.63 12.33 -30.54
CA PRO A 441 -15.59 12.33 -31.58
C PRO A 441 -14.25 12.98 -31.16
N GLN A 442 -14.28 13.94 -30.23
CA GLN A 442 -13.10 14.63 -29.71
C GLN A 442 -12.35 13.88 -28.58
N THR A 443 -12.96 12.84 -27.99
CA THR A 443 -12.44 12.01 -26.87
C THR A 443 -12.52 10.52 -27.18
N GLN A 444 -12.42 10.15 -28.46
CA GLN A 444 -12.52 8.77 -28.91
C GLN A 444 -11.49 7.88 -28.19
N GLY A 445 -11.96 6.83 -27.52
CA GLY A 445 -11.13 5.92 -26.72
C GLY A 445 -10.90 6.34 -25.26
N TRP A 446 -11.57 7.39 -24.79
CA TRP A 446 -11.52 7.84 -23.40
C TRP A 446 -12.89 7.70 -22.73
N VAL A 447 -12.89 7.41 -21.43
CA VAL A 447 -14.08 7.46 -20.58
C VAL A 447 -14.19 8.86 -20.00
N VAL A 448 -15.27 9.55 -20.33
CA VAL A 448 -15.57 10.90 -19.82
C VAL A 448 -16.46 10.75 -18.60
N ILE A 449 -16.08 11.40 -17.51
CA ILE A 449 -16.85 11.51 -16.26
C ILE A 449 -17.25 12.96 -16.09
N GLN A 450 -18.55 13.20 -15.98
CA GLN A 450 -19.11 14.55 -15.91
C GLN A 450 -20.25 14.62 -14.90
N GLY A 451 -20.32 15.72 -14.16
CA GLY A 451 -21.34 15.88 -13.13
C GLY A 451 -21.36 17.25 -12.48
N GLN A 452 -22.12 17.34 -11.38
CA GLN A 452 -22.20 18.53 -10.54
C GLN A 452 -21.81 18.22 -9.10
N VAL A 453 -21.33 19.26 -8.42
CA VAL A 453 -21.06 19.25 -6.98
C VAL A 453 -21.91 20.28 -6.26
N GLY A 454 -22.27 19.94 -5.03
CA GLY A 454 -23.03 20.81 -4.14
C GLY A 454 -22.17 21.96 -3.57
N PRO A 455 -22.83 22.95 -2.94
CA PRO A 455 -22.18 24.13 -2.36
C PRO A 455 -21.05 23.80 -1.38
N HIS A 456 -21.16 22.69 -0.67
CA HIS A 456 -20.22 22.33 0.39
C HIS A 456 -18.94 21.65 -0.12
N VAL A 457 -18.81 21.38 -1.43
CA VAL A 457 -17.59 20.78 -1.99
C VAL A 457 -16.57 21.87 -2.29
N ALA A 458 -15.51 21.97 -1.50
CA ALA A 458 -14.43 22.93 -1.75
C ALA A 458 -13.42 22.41 -2.78
N ARG A 459 -13.17 21.10 -2.82
CA ARG A 459 -12.14 20.49 -3.68
C ARG A 459 -12.59 19.14 -4.20
N LEU A 460 -12.43 18.91 -5.51
CA LEU A 460 -12.69 17.62 -6.16
C LEU A 460 -11.38 17.00 -6.66
N VAL A 461 -11.21 15.71 -6.43
CA VAL A 461 -9.97 14.98 -6.71
C VAL A 461 -10.28 13.67 -7.42
N PHE A 462 -9.64 13.44 -8.56
CA PHE A 462 -9.67 12.18 -9.28
C PHE A 462 -8.38 11.39 -9.04
N VAL A 463 -8.51 10.13 -8.70
CA VAL A 463 -7.41 9.20 -8.45
C VAL A 463 -7.52 8.10 -9.53
N PRO A 464 -6.61 8.07 -10.53
CA PRO A 464 -6.82 7.24 -11.73
C PRO A 464 -6.74 5.74 -11.45
N VAL A 465 -5.82 5.34 -10.58
CA VAL A 465 -5.63 3.97 -10.09
C VAL A 465 -5.32 4.08 -8.61
N GLU A 466 -5.69 3.09 -7.81
CA GLU A 466 -5.40 3.05 -6.38
C GLU A 466 -3.90 3.29 -6.10
N GLY A 467 -3.59 4.49 -5.61
CA GLY A 467 -2.25 4.97 -5.31
C GLY A 467 -1.45 5.62 -6.45
N GLY A 468 -2.08 5.84 -7.61
CA GLY A 468 -1.60 6.79 -8.61
C GLY A 468 -1.62 8.24 -8.09
N ARG A 469 -0.99 9.17 -8.83
CA ARG A 469 -0.99 10.59 -8.48
C ARG A 469 -2.42 11.14 -8.58
N ALA A 470 -2.92 11.68 -7.47
CA ALA A 470 -4.19 12.37 -7.43
C ALA A 470 -4.15 13.62 -8.34
N VAL A 471 -5.20 13.77 -9.14
CA VAL A 471 -5.40 14.89 -10.06
C VAL A 471 -6.52 15.77 -9.49
N THR A 472 -6.22 17.04 -9.25
CA THR A 472 -7.25 17.99 -8.84
C THR A 472 -8.16 18.26 -10.04
N VAL A 473 -9.46 18.06 -9.85
CA VAL A 473 -10.47 18.38 -10.86
C VAL A 473 -11.01 19.78 -10.56
N PRO A 474 -10.88 20.74 -11.48
CA PRO A 474 -11.39 22.09 -11.33
C PRO A 474 -12.91 22.05 -11.29
N LEU A 475 -13.46 22.88 -10.43
CA LEU A 475 -14.89 23.10 -10.32
C LEU A 475 -15.24 24.31 -11.16
N LEU A 476 -16.06 24.09 -12.18
CA LEU A 476 -16.47 25.10 -13.16
C LEU A 476 -17.85 25.68 -12.79
N PRO A 477 -18.14 26.93 -13.16
CA PRO A 477 -19.51 27.44 -13.17
C PRO A 477 -20.42 26.57 -14.05
N LEU A 478 -21.73 26.59 -13.77
CA LEU A 478 -22.72 25.98 -14.66
C LEU A 478 -22.70 26.67 -16.03
N SER A 479 -22.90 25.90 -17.11
CA SER A 479 -22.87 26.39 -18.50
C SER A 479 -23.85 27.54 -18.74
N LYS A 480 -24.99 27.55 -18.04
CA LYS A 480 -25.85 28.74 -17.89
C LYS A 480 -26.02 29.12 -16.42
N PRO A 481 -25.72 30.38 -16.03
CA PRO A 481 -25.92 30.86 -14.67
C PRO A 481 -27.36 30.70 -14.19
N VAL A 482 -27.53 30.50 -12.89
CA VAL A 482 -28.85 30.41 -12.25
C VAL A 482 -29.58 31.74 -12.41
N GLY A 483 -30.85 31.67 -12.83
CA GLY A 483 -31.67 32.86 -13.12
C GLY A 483 -31.65 33.30 -14.59
N THR A 484 -30.87 32.64 -15.44
CA THR A 484 -30.98 32.80 -16.91
C THR A 484 -32.25 32.11 -17.40
N PRO A 485 -33.03 32.69 -18.34
CA PRO A 485 -34.20 32.01 -18.92
C PRO A 485 -33.82 30.65 -19.52
N LEU A 486 -34.51 29.59 -19.09
CA LEU A 486 -34.32 28.22 -19.56
C LEU A 486 -35.51 27.75 -20.40
N TYR A 487 -35.23 26.92 -21.40
CA TYR A 487 -36.23 26.34 -22.28
C TYR A 487 -36.01 24.85 -22.43
N LEU A 488 -37.10 24.11 -22.64
CA LEU A 488 -37.05 22.66 -22.75
C LEU A 488 -36.38 22.25 -24.08
N PRO A 489 -35.33 21.40 -24.05
CA PRO A 489 -34.62 20.98 -25.26
C PRO A 489 -35.50 20.20 -26.24
N ASP A 490 -35.20 20.31 -27.53
CA ASP A 490 -35.91 19.63 -28.63
C ASP A 490 -35.90 18.11 -28.52
N THR A 491 -34.91 17.54 -27.85
CA THR A 491 -34.79 16.11 -27.58
C THR A 491 -35.84 15.65 -26.57
N TYR A 492 -36.09 16.43 -25.52
CA TYR A 492 -37.14 16.15 -24.53
C TYR A 492 -38.54 16.35 -25.12
N ARG A 493 -38.73 17.40 -25.93
CA ARG A 493 -40.02 17.64 -26.63
C ARG A 493 -40.42 16.49 -27.56
N ARG A 494 -39.45 15.86 -28.24
CA ARG A 494 -39.71 14.72 -29.14
C ARG A 494 -40.09 13.44 -28.41
N ASN A 495 -39.59 13.21 -27.20
CA ASN A 495 -39.91 12.01 -26.41
C ASN A 495 -41.28 12.08 -25.70
N MET A 496 -41.93 13.24 -25.66
CA MET A 496 -43.30 13.40 -25.09
C MET A 496 -44.40 12.93 -26.04
N HIS A 497 -44.09 12.76 -27.32
CA HIS A 497 -45.05 12.34 -28.33
C HIS A 497 -44.66 10.94 -28.84
N ALA A 498 -45.61 10.00 -28.78
CA ALA A 498 -45.55 8.75 -29.53
C ALA A 498 -45.32 9.05 -31.04
N PRO A 499 -44.85 8.10 -31.88
CA PRO A 499 -44.65 8.38 -33.30
C PRO A 499 -45.92 9.01 -33.88
N PRO A 500 -45.79 10.14 -34.62
CA PRO A 500 -46.92 10.98 -34.95
C PRO A 500 -47.93 10.18 -35.78
N ASP A 501 -49.18 10.14 -35.32
CA ASP A 501 -50.30 9.75 -36.17
C ASP A 501 -50.40 10.84 -37.27
N PRO A 502 -50.40 10.48 -38.57
CA PRO A 502 -50.51 11.45 -39.66
C PRO A 502 -51.80 12.30 -39.62
N SER A 503 -52.74 11.99 -38.73
CA SER A 503 -53.95 12.77 -38.48
C SER A 503 -53.82 13.83 -37.37
N ASP A 504 -52.72 13.86 -36.62
CA ASP A 504 -52.48 14.84 -35.56
C ASP A 504 -52.06 16.22 -36.10
N PRO A 505 -52.55 17.33 -35.50
CA PRO A 505 -52.12 18.68 -35.84
C PRO A 505 -50.61 18.86 -35.57
N PRO A 506 -49.91 19.72 -36.34
CA PRO A 506 -48.48 19.94 -36.15
C PRO A 506 -48.19 20.43 -34.72
N VAL A 507 -47.30 19.70 -34.02
CA VAL A 507 -46.85 20.06 -32.67
C VAL A 507 -46.27 21.48 -32.69
N SER A 508 -46.74 22.34 -31.79
CA SER A 508 -46.27 23.73 -31.65
C SER A 508 -44.75 23.77 -31.47
N THR A 509 -44.06 24.53 -32.33
CA THR A 509 -42.60 24.71 -32.28
C THR A 509 -42.14 25.72 -31.23
N ALA A 510 -43.07 26.40 -30.55
CA ALA A 510 -42.76 27.43 -29.56
C ALA A 510 -41.89 26.89 -28.40
N PRO A 511 -40.87 27.64 -27.93
CA PRO A 511 -40.05 27.23 -26.80
C PRO A 511 -40.90 27.09 -25.54
N ILE A 512 -40.84 25.94 -24.86
CA ILE A 512 -41.52 25.73 -23.59
C ILE A 512 -40.61 26.28 -22.48
N PRO A 513 -41.04 27.32 -21.73
CA PRO A 513 -40.23 27.88 -20.65
C PRO A 513 -40.09 26.88 -19.50
N VAL A 514 -38.91 26.86 -18.89
CA VAL A 514 -38.56 25.99 -17.77
C VAL A 514 -38.20 26.84 -16.57
N VAL A 515 -38.82 26.54 -15.42
CA VAL A 515 -38.46 27.14 -14.13
C VAL A 515 -37.10 26.60 -13.71
N ASP A 516 -36.15 27.49 -13.43
CA ASP A 516 -34.83 27.12 -12.96
C ASP A 516 -34.89 26.72 -11.48
N GLY A 517 -34.80 25.41 -11.20
CA GLY A 517 -34.75 24.84 -9.86
C GLY A 517 -33.35 24.47 -9.41
N ARG A 518 -32.30 24.83 -10.16
CA ARG A 518 -30.92 24.48 -9.83
C ARG A 518 -30.43 25.26 -8.61
N LEU A 519 -29.58 24.64 -7.80
CA LEU A 519 -28.98 25.31 -6.65
C LEU A 519 -28.05 26.47 -7.11
N PRO A 520 -28.18 27.69 -6.56
CA PRO A 520 -27.42 28.87 -6.99
C PRO A 520 -25.88 28.71 -6.96
N SER A 521 -25.38 27.83 -6.10
CA SER A 521 -23.97 27.60 -5.83
C SER A 521 -23.46 26.22 -6.29
N ALA A 522 -24.28 25.48 -7.05
CA ALA A 522 -23.83 24.27 -7.71
C ALA A 522 -22.75 24.59 -8.76
N ARG A 523 -21.79 23.69 -8.88
CA ARG A 523 -20.69 23.79 -9.86
C ARG A 523 -20.62 22.51 -10.67
N SER A 524 -20.20 22.61 -11.93
CA SER A 524 -19.98 21.46 -12.81
C SER A 524 -18.52 21.04 -12.80
N PHE A 525 -18.25 19.83 -13.28
CA PHE A 525 -16.91 19.37 -13.57
C PHE A 525 -16.95 18.36 -14.71
N SER A 526 -15.84 18.26 -15.45
CA SER A 526 -15.62 17.21 -16.44
C SER A 526 -14.17 16.76 -16.42
N ILE A 527 -13.98 15.45 -16.56
CA ILE A 527 -12.68 14.81 -16.62
C ILE A 527 -12.76 13.62 -17.58
N ALA A 528 -11.74 13.45 -18.41
CA ALA A 528 -11.59 12.27 -19.25
C ALA A 528 -10.41 11.44 -18.77
N ALA A 529 -10.58 10.14 -18.70
CA ALA A 529 -9.53 9.20 -18.37
C ALA A 529 -9.45 8.10 -19.44
N SER A 530 -8.23 7.66 -19.75
CA SER A 530 -8.00 6.52 -20.64
C SER A 530 -8.53 5.18 -20.07
N SER A 531 -8.75 5.11 -18.76
CA SER A 531 -9.49 4.05 -18.07
C SER A 531 -10.05 4.59 -16.74
N THR A 532 -11.21 4.11 -16.33
CA THR A 532 -11.81 4.38 -15.02
C THR A 532 -11.80 3.17 -14.09
N ASP A 533 -11.25 2.04 -14.55
CA ASP A 533 -11.18 0.80 -13.79
C ASP A 533 -10.27 1.02 -12.58
N HIS A 534 -10.87 0.91 -11.38
CA HIS A 534 -10.21 1.18 -10.09
C HIS A 534 -9.89 2.66 -9.81
N SER A 535 -10.50 3.59 -10.54
CA SER A 535 -10.42 5.01 -10.23
C SER A 535 -11.32 5.42 -9.05
N LEU A 536 -10.97 6.52 -8.38
CA LEU A 536 -11.78 7.15 -7.33
C LEU A 536 -12.00 8.61 -7.64
N LEU A 537 -13.22 9.10 -7.39
CA LEU A 537 -13.55 10.52 -7.40
C LEU A 537 -13.96 10.92 -5.99
N LEU A 538 -13.24 11.89 -5.41
CA LEU A 538 -13.35 12.28 -4.01
C LEU A 538 -13.65 13.77 -3.90
N ALA A 539 -14.73 14.11 -3.19
CA ALA A 539 -15.14 15.47 -2.92
C ALA A 539 -14.85 15.82 -1.46
N PHE A 540 -14.12 16.91 -1.24
CA PHE A 540 -13.71 17.39 0.07
C PHE A 540 -14.39 18.72 0.41
N GLY A 541 -14.76 18.87 1.69
CA GLY A 541 -15.29 20.10 2.26
C GLY A 541 -14.23 21.17 2.49
N PRO A 542 -14.63 22.39 2.91
CA PRO A 542 -13.70 23.48 3.22
C PRO A 542 -12.75 23.18 4.38
N ASP A 543 -13.16 22.29 5.28
CA ASP A 543 -12.39 21.75 6.41
C ASP A 543 -11.40 20.64 6.00
N GLY A 544 -11.40 20.25 4.72
CA GLY A 544 -10.55 19.19 4.18
C GLY A 544 -11.07 17.78 4.46
N GLN A 545 -12.24 17.61 5.07
CA GLN A 545 -12.86 16.30 5.29
C GLN A 545 -13.51 15.78 4.02
N LEU A 546 -13.57 14.46 3.86
CA LEU A 546 -14.29 13.83 2.75
C LEU A 546 -15.79 14.00 2.98
N VAL A 547 -16.46 14.73 2.09
CA VAL A 547 -17.92 15.01 2.19
C VAL A 547 -18.75 14.13 1.26
N SER A 548 -18.14 13.61 0.19
CA SER A 548 -18.77 12.64 -0.72
C SER A 548 -17.72 11.93 -1.56
N ASP A 549 -18.01 10.72 -2.02
CA ASP A 549 -17.19 9.99 -2.97
C ASP A 549 -18.03 9.38 -4.10
N GLY A 550 -17.37 9.02 -5.20
CA GLY A 550 -18.03 8.42 -6.36
C GLY A 550 -18.34 6.92 -6.24
N GLY A 551 -17.88 6.26 -5.17
CA GLY A 551 -18.20 4.87 -4.83
C GLY A 551 -18.09 3.88 -5.99
N MET A 552 -19.00 2.88 -6.01
CA MET A 552 -19.08 1.88 -7.09
C MET A 552 -19.56 2.46 -8.44
N LYS A 553 -20.09 3.70 -8.46
CA LYS A 553 -20.63 4.32 -9.69
C LYS A 553 -19.56 4.55 -10.76
N LEU A 554 -18.29 4.65 -10.39
CA LEU A 554 -17.14 4.74 -11.32
C LEU A 554 -16.74 3.40 -11.93
N ARG A 555 -17.18 2.27 -11.36
CA ARG A 555 -16.75 0.92 -11.75
C ARG A 555 -17.71 0.23 -12.73
N ASN A 556 -18.89 0.79 -12.97
CA ASN A 556 -19.97 0.22 -13.79
C ASN A 556 -20.35 1.14 -14.98
N GLY A 557 -19.44 2.02 -15.41
CA GLY A 557 -19.63 2.91 -16.55
C GLY A 557 -19.40 2.21 -17.88
#